data_AF-A0A640S7V5-F1
#
_entry.id   AF-A0A640S7V5-F1
#
_cell.length_a   1.000
_cell.length_b   1.000
_cell.length_c   1.000
_cell.angle_alpha   90.00
_cell.angle_beta   90.00
_cell.angle_gamma   90.00
#
_symmetry.space_group_name_H-M   'P 1'
#
loop_
_entity.id
_entity.type
_entity.pdbx_description
1 polymer ?
#
loop_
_entity_poly.entity_id
_entity_poly.type
_entity_poly.pdbx_seq_one_letter_code
_entity_poly.pdbx_strand_id
1 'polypeptide(L)'
;MAVSGRARALYQRIADEIRDQIMDGTLGAGARLPTEAELASKWSTTRTTAVQGLKVLVNEGLIVSDRPRGYFVRSRRPMVYRPQAEFWKRPLSPEMDAFLTQMSEEGREADQHIEVAVETPGKHVRERLQLGEDELVVVRRRVRFVDGVPYNTNDSHFPLTLVQNSEIMRPDDIARGANAVLAELGYEQVRALDEIHVRMPTPAEADRLQLGPGTPVAVHLCTGYTEDGKPVRTVMNVLPGDRHVITYERSRQRLGSEPTIRQAEEQDLPIVVELWEHAASWLRERGIDQWQYAPREDRIRANLAAGECWIVEVDRTPVATITVDGHADGDFWSPDEAAEAALYVHRMVVRRDVAGLDLGSAMLDWASKRAADQGKTWLRLDAWRSNDGLRTYYSNRGFTHVRTVEAEGRSSGALFQRPAGHVRGVGPEVRGAGGQTRDQVSRASGIWAHTPR
;
A
#
# COMPACT_ATOMS: atom_id res chain seq x y z
N MET A 1 34.83 28.30 4.83
CA MET A 1 34.58 29.44 5.74
C MET A 1 34.13 28.88 7.07
N ALA A 2 34.97 28.97 8.10
CA ALA A 2 34.63 28.51 9.45
C ALA A 2 33.69 29.53 10.11
N VAL A 3 32.49 29.10 10.49
CA VAL A 3 31.57 29.92 11.28
C VAL A 3 32.17 30.07 12.67
N SER A 4 32.60 31.29 12.99
CA SER A 4 33.02 31.72 14.32
C SER A 4 31.91 31.40 15.34
N GLY A 5 32.08 30.33 16.11
CA GLY A 5 31.14 29.89 17.13
C GLY A 5 31.15 30.85 18.32
N ARG A 6 30.16 31.74 18.41
CA ARG A 6 29.81 32.37 19.69
C ARG A 6 29.54 31.24 20.69
N ALA A 7 30.22 31.27 21.84
CA ALA A 7 29.95 30.32 22.92
C ALA A 7 28.44 30.31 23.24
N ARG A 8 27.80 29.13 23.21
CA ARG A 8 26.36 28.98 23.51
C ARG A 8 26.06 29.55 24.90
N ALA A 9 24.92 30.21 25.04
CA ALA A 9 24.49 30.79 26.30
C ALA A 9 24.34 29.72 27.39
N LEU A 10 24.51 30.08 28.67
CA LEU A 10 24.45 29.11 29.78
C LEU A 10 23.15 28.31 29.83
N TYR A 11 21.99 28.96 29.65
CA TYR A 11 20.71 28.26 29.64
C TYR A 11 20.59 27.23 28.51
N GLN A 12 21.23 27.48 27.35
CA GLN A 12 21.26 26.54 26.23
C GLN A 12 22.12 25.33 26.57
N ARG A 13 23.28 25.54 27.21
CA ARG A 13 24.15 24.44 27.66
C ARG A 13 23.48 23.55 28.71
N ILE A 14 22.69 24.14 29.63
CA ILE A 14 21.86 23.38 30.57
C ILE A 14 20.83 22.52 29.83
N ALA A 15 20.14 23.10 28.85
CA ALA A 15 19.17 22.37 28.04
C ALA A 15 19.86 21.25 27.22
N ASP A 16 21.01 21.53 26.62
CA ASP A 16 21.80 20.57 25.84
C ASP A 16 22.22 19.36 26.68
N GLU A 17 22.78 19.57 27.87
CA GLU A 17 23.20 18.47 28.75
C GLU A 17 22.02 17.55 29.12
N ILE A 18 20.88 18.14 29.51
CA ILE A 18 19.71 17.36 29.90
C ILE A 18 19.09 16.66 28.68
N ARG A 19 19.08 17.31 27.51
CA ARG A 19 18.61 16.71 26.26
C ARG A 19 19.44 15.50 25.90
N ASP A 20 20.76 15.61 25.98
CA ASP A 20 21.67 14.51 25.67
C ASP A 20 21.44 13.33 26.62
N GLN A 21 21.25 13.59 27.93
CA GLN A 21 20.91 12.57 28.92
C GLN A 21 19.55 11.90 28.67
N ILE A 22 18.56 12.62 28.12
CA ILE A 22 17.28 12.02 27.74
C ILE A 22 17.44 11.14 26.49
N MET A 23 18.21 11.61 25.50
CA MET A 23 18.41 10.91 24.23
C MET A 23 19.28 9.65 24.37
N ASP A 24 20.29 9.68 25.23
CA ASP A 24 21.16 8.53 25.51
C ASP A 24 20.56 7.54 26.54
N GLY A 25 19.43 7.90 27.16
CA GLY A 25 18.69 7.08 28.11
C GLY A 25 19.15 7.19 29.57
N THR A 26 20.14 8.03 29.89
CA THR A 26 20.55 8.33 31.27
C THR A 26 19.38 8.85 32.11
N LEU A 27 18.54 9.69 31.52
CA LEU A 27 17.26 10.15 32.08
C LEU A 27 16.10 9.48 31.34
N GLY A 28 15.63 8.36 31.89
CA GLY A 28 14.50 7.60 31.33
C GLY A 28 13.15 8.32 31.44
N ALA A 29 12.15 7.81 30.71
CA ALA A 29 10.78 8.30 30.75
C ALA A 29 10.22 8.38 32.18
N GLY A 30 9.63 9.53 32.55
CA GLY A 30 9.10 9.77 33.89
C GLY A 30 10.15 10.09 34.96
N ALA A 31 11.45 10.07 34.65
CA ALA A 31 12.50 10.43 35.59
C ALA A 31 12.36 11.89 36.06
N ARG A 32 12.56 12.12 37.35
CA ARG A 32 12.57 13.47 37.94
C ARG A 32 13.87 14.18 37.61
N LEU A 33 13.78 15.39 37.08
CA LEU A 33 14.95 16.23 36.85
C LEU A 33 15.44 16.88 38.16
N PRO A 34 16.72 17.30 38.22
CA PRO A 34 17.20 18.16 39.29
C PRO A 34 16.35 19.43 39.41
N THR A 35 16.18 19.91 40.64
CA THR A 35 15.43 21.12 40.94
C THR A 35 16.09 22.36 40.34
N GLU A 36 15.31 23.44 40.19
CA GLU A 36 15.80 24.72 39.67
C GLU A 36 17.00 25.27 40.50
N ALA A 37 17.03 25.00 41.81
CA ALA A 37 18.10 25.41 42.71
C ALA A 37 19.36 24.54 42.54
N GLU A 38 19.21 23.22 42.40
CA GLU A 38 20.33 22.30 42.13
C GLU A 38 20.98 22.59 40.78
N LEU A 39 20.18 22.87 39.75
CA LEU A 39 20.71 23.26 38.43
C LEU A 39 21.45 24.61 38.50
N ALA A 40 20.91 25.59 39.21
CA ALA A 40 21.56 26.88 39.41
C ALA A 40 22.92 26.72 40.12
N SER A 41 22.98 25.89 41.16
CA SER A 41 24.21 25.59 41.89
C SER A 41 25.22 24.83 41.03
N LYS A 42 24.81 23.76 40.33
CA LYS A 42 25.67 22.94 39.48
C LYS A 42 26.36 23.75 38.38
N TRP A 43 25.61 24.68 37.78
CA TRP A 43 26.08 25.49 36.66
C TRP A 43 26.61 26.87 37.05
N SER A 44 26.76 27.14 38.36
CA SER A 44 27.19 28.44 38.90
C SER A 44 26.44 29.61 38.27
N THR A 45 25.10 29.49 38.20
CA THR A 45 24.23 30.47 37.53
C THR A 45 23.03 30.86 38.38
N THR A 46 22.19 31.75 37.87
CA THR A 46 20.97 32.17 38.56
C THR A 46 19.86 31.14 38.39
N ARG A 47 18.92 31.08 39.35
CA ARG A 47 17.69 30.29 39.22
C ARG A 47 16.91 30.65 37.95
N THR A 48 16.89 31.92 37.57
CA THR A 48 16.25 32.40 36.33
C THR A 48 16.88 31.77 35.09
N THR A 49 18.20 31.65 35.04
CA THR A 49 18.92 31.00 33.93
C THR A 49 18.61 29.50 33.87
N ALA A 50 18.58 28.81 35.01
CA ALA A 50 18.22 27.40 35.08
C ALA A 50 16.78 27.15 34.63
N VAL A 51 15.83 27.98 35.10
CA VAL A 51 14.42 27.96 34.66
C VAL A 51 14.32 28.20 33.15
N GLN A 52 15.13 29.10 32.59
CA GLN A 52 15.15 29.34 31.16
C GLN A 52 15.61 28.10 30.37
N GLY A 53 16.61 27.37 30.86
CA GLY A 53 17.05 26.11 30.25
C GLY A 53 15.95 25.04 30.29
N LEU A 54 15.29 24.89 31.43
CA LEU A 54 14.15 23.96 31.56
C LEU A 54 12.97 24.35 30.66
N LYS A 55 12.67 25.64 30.52
CA LYS A 55 11.62 26.13 29.60
C LYS A 55 11.90 25.78 28.15
N VAL A 56 13.17 25.77 27.72
CA VAL A 56 13.55 25.30 26.37
C VAL A 56 13.12 23.84 26.18
N LEU A 57 13.44 22.96 27.14
CA LEU A 57 13.09 21.54 27.08
C LEU A 57 11.58 21.28 27.16
N VAL A 58 10.84 22.10 27.93
CA VAL A 58 9.37 22.08 27.95
C VAL A 58 8.83 22.43 26.58
N ASN A 59 9.35 23.49 25.95
CA ASN A 59 8.92 23.94 24.63
C ASN A 59 9.29 22.96 23.51
N GLU A 60 10.37 22.19 23.67
CA GLU A 60 10.76 21.08 22.80
C GLU A 60 9.94 19.81 23.03
N GLY A 61 9.13 19.76 24.09
CA GLY A 61 8.29 18.63 24.43
C GLY A 61 9.03 17.43 25.02
N LEU A 62 10.27 17.63 25.51
CA LEU A 62 11.10 16.57 26.11
C LEU A 62 10.76 16.33 27.58
N ILE A 63 10.33 17.38 28.28
CA ILE A 63 9.96 17.33 29.71
C ILE A 63 8.59 17.95 29.93
N VAL A 64 7.98 17.61 31.07
CA VAL A 64 6.72 18.18 31.56
C VAL A 64 6.94 18.83 32.92
N SER A 65 6.19 19.90 33.20
CA SER A 65 6.17 20.54 34.51
C SER A 65 4.94 20.08 35.28
N ASP A 66 5.18 19.44 36.42
CA ASP A 66 4.14 19.00 37.36
C ASP A 66 4.38 19.76 38.66
N ARG A 67 3.84 20.98 38.76
CA ARG A 67 4.03 21.81 39.96
C ARG A 67 3.04 21.36 41.05
N PRO A 68 3.49 21.19 42.31
CA PRO A 68 4.78 21.60 42.87
C PRO A 68 5.89 20.53 42.81
N ARG A 69 5.63 19.35 42.25
CA ARG A 69 6.53 18.19 42.27
C ARG A 69 7.83 18.38 41.49
N GLY A 70 7.85 19.23 40.46
CA GLY A 70 9.04 19.63 39.71
C GLY A 70 8.92 19.40 38.21
N TYR A 71 10.02 19.01 37.57
CA TYR A 71 10.06 18.66 36.15
C TYR A 71 10.38 17.18 35.99
N PHE A 72 9.74 16.56 35.02
CA PHE A 72 9.88 15.13 34.73
C PHE A 72 10.12 14.93 33.24
N VAL A 73 10.95 13.95 32.88
CA VAL A 73 11.06 13.50 31.49
C VAL A 73 9.68 13.04 31.03
N ARG A 74 9.23 13.52 29.86
CA ARG A 74 7.91 13.18 29.35
C ARG A 74 7.82 11.67 29.13
N SER A 75 6.90 11.01 29.81
CA SER A 75 6.61 9.58 29.60
C SER A 75 5.62 9.41 28.45
N ARG A 76 5.96 8.54 27.49
CA ARG A 76 5.13 8.23 26.33
C ARG A 76 4.73 6.76 26.41
N ARG A 77 3.45 6.47 26.61
CA ARG A 77 2.86 5.14 26.40
C ARG A 77 1.99 5.22 25.14
N PRO A 78 2.61 5.25 23.94
CA PRO A 78 1.85 5.50 22.73
C PRO A 78 0.95 4.32 22.41
N MET A 79 -0.23 4.60 21.88
CA MET A 79 -1.10 3.60 21.29
C MET A 79 -0.76 3.37 19.82
N VAL A 80 -1.01 2.17 19.32
CA VAL A 80 -0.86 1.87 17.89
C VAL A 80 -2.15 2.26 17.16
N TYR A 81 -2.03 3.16 16.20
CA TYR A 81 -3.10 3.59 15.30
C TYR A 81 -2.93 2.95 13.92
N ARG A 82 -3.99 2.33 13.39
CA ARG A 82 -3.97 1.60 12.12
C ARG A 82 -5.08 2.10 11.19
N PRO A 83 -4.77 2.99 10.22
CA PRO A 83 -5.76 3.47 9.25
C PRO A 83 -6.52 2.34 8.55
N GLN A 84 -5.80 1.31 8.10
CA GLN A 84 -6.34 0.17 7.34
C GLN A 84 -7.27 -0.74 8.16
N ALA A 85 -7.32 -0.58 9.49
CA ALA A 85 -8.20 -1.38 10.34
C ALA A 85 -9.68 -1.13 10.06
N GLU A 86 -10.01 -0.04 9.37
CA GLU A 86 -11.38 0.27 8.97
C GLU A 86 -12.01 -0.78 8.05
N PHE A 87 -11.21 -1.45 7.21
CA PHE A 87 -11.68 -2.51 6.30
C PHE A 87 -11.48 -3.93 6.85
N TRP A 88 -10.95 -4.07 8.07
CA TRP A 88 -10.80 -5.39 8.67
C TRP A 88 -12.15 -5.93 9.11
N LYS A 89 -12.38 -7.22 8.87
CA LYS A 89 -13.54 -7.92 9.43
C LYS A 89 -13.46 -7.82 10.94
N ARG A 90 -14.47 -7.19 11.54
CA ARG A 90 -14.55 -7.06 12.99
C ARG A 90 -14.67 -8.45 13.64
N PRO A 91 -13.99 -8.70 14.77
CA PRO A 91 -14.34 -9.84 15.62
C PRO A 91 -15.80 -9.72 16.06
N LEU A 92 -16.46 -10.86 16.23
CA LEU A 92 -17.90 -11.00 16.48
C LEU A 92 -18.40 -10.44 17.82
N SER A 93 -17.59 -9.73 18.63
CA SER A 93 -18.08 -9.13 19.87
C SER A 93 -18.99 -7.93 19.54
N PRO A 94 -20.33 -8.04 19.70
CA PRO A 94 -21.27 -7.10 19.09
C PRO A 94 -21.44 -5.79 19.87
N GLU A 95 -20.75 -5.64 21.01
CA GLU A 95 -21.17 -4.75 22.08
C GLU A 95 -20.33 -3.47 22.19
N MET A 96 -19.12 -3.42 21.61
CA MET A 96 -18.18 -2.32 21.80
C MET A 96 -17.51 -1.83 20.51
N ASP A 97 -17.23 -0.52 20.44
CA ASP A 97 -16.41 0.10 19.41
C ASP A 97 -14.98 -0.49 19.42
N ALA A 98 -14.39 -0.67 18.24
CA ALA A 98 -13.04 -1.18 18.02
C ALA A 98 -11.95 -0.49 18.86
N PHE A 99 -12.09 0.81 19.12
CA PHE A 99 -11.16 1.53 19.99
C PHE A 99 -11.24 1.06 21.45
N LEU A 100 -12.46 0.95 22.00
CA LEU A 100 -12.67 0.49 23.37
C LEU A 100 -12.20 -0.96 23.53
N THR A 101 -12.48 -1.81 22.54
CA THR A 101 -11.99 -3.20 22.50
C THR A 101 -10.45 -3.25 22.52
N GLN A 102 -9.78 -2.50 21.64
CA GLN A 102 -8.32 -2.46 21.58
C GLN A 102 -7.70 -2.03 22.92
N MET A 103 -8.23 -0.96 23.54
CA MET A 103 -7.68 -0.48 24.81
C MET A 103 -7.92 -1.45 25.96
N SER A 104 -9.08 -2.11 25.99
CA SER A 104 -9.36 -3.17 26.95
C SER A 104 -8.40 -4.37 26.81
N GLU A 105 -8.10 -4.79 25.58
CA GLU A 105 -7.12 -5.86 25.30
C GLU A 105 -5.69 -5.47 25.74
N GLU A 106 -5.35 -4.17 25.66
CA GLU A 106 -4.09 -3.61 26.15
C GLU A 106 -4.07 -3.36 27.68
N GLY A 107 -5.17 -3.68 28.38
CA GLY A 107 -5.32 -3.49 29.82
C GLY A 107 -5.38 -2.02 30.24
N ARG A 108 -6.02 -1.18 29.42
CA ARG A 108 -6.15 0.27 29.62
C ARG A 108 -7.62 0.68 29.72
N GLU A 109 -7.90 1.66 30.57
CA GLU A 109 -9.25 2.22 30.68
C GLU A 109 -9.48 3.19 29.52
N ALA A 110 -10.60 3.05 28.81
CA ALA A 110 -10.92 3.92 27.68
C ALA A 110 -12.38 4.35 27.70
N ASP A 111 -12.61 5.60 27.34
CA ASP A 111 -13.93 6.18 27.17
C ASP A 111 -13.95 7.10 25.92
N GLN A 112 -15.13 7.63 25.62
CA GLN A 112 -15.27 8.62 24.57
C GLN A 112 -16.44 9.56 24.81
N HIS A 113 -16.25 10.82 24.41
CA HIS A 113 -17.30 11.83 24.38
C HIS A 113 -17.67 12.12 22.93
N ILE A 114 -18.98 12.13 22.63
CA ILE A 114 -19.50 12.27 21.28
C ILE A 114 -20.53 13.41 21.25
N GLU A 115 -20.33 14.32 20.31
CA GLU A 115 -21.27 15.38 19.98
C GLU A 115 -21.70 15.22 18.52
N VAL A 116 -22.97 15.51 18.24
CA VAL A 116 -23.51 15.47 16.87
C VAL A 116 -24.16 16.79 16.53
N ALA A 117 -23.84 17.34 15.37
CA ALA A 117 -24.41 18.58 14.87
C ALA A 117 -24.69 18.47 13.36
N VAL A 118 -25.70 19.22 12.91
CA VAL A 118 -25.91 19.51 11.48
C VAL A 118 -25.34 20.89 11.21
N GLU A 119 -24.48 21.02 10.22
CA GLU A 119 -23.78 22.28 9.92
C GLU A 119 -23.48 22.44 8.44
N THR A 120 -23.21 23.69 8.06
CA THR A 120 -22.64 24.03 6.76
C THR A 120 -21.17 23.57 6.73
N PRO A 121 -20.76 22.69 5.81
CA PRO A 121 -19.38 22.21 5.79
C PRO A 121 -18.41 23.32 5.41
N GLY A 122 -17.25 23.32 6.06
CA GLY A 122 -16.11 24.12 5.60
C GLY A 122 -15.61 23.68 4.22
N LYS A 123 -14.87 24.56 3.54
CA LYS A 123 -14.38 24.34 2.15
C LYS A 123 -13.79 22.95 1.93
N HIS A 124 -12.89 22.51 2.81
CA HIS A 124 -12.20 21.23 2.64
C HIS A 124 -13.15 20.01 2.75
N VAL A 125 -14.11 20.03 3.68
CA VAL A 125 -15.10 18.96 3.81
C VAL A 125 -16.03 18.95 2.59
N ARG A 126 -16.45 20.14 2.13
CA ARG A 126 -17.30 20.30 0.94
C ARG A 126 -16.65 19.73 -0.32
N GLU A 127 -15.38 20.05 -0.56
CA GLU A 127 -14.62 19.55 -1.72
C GLU A 127 -14.46 18.02 -1.67
N ARG A 128 -14.11 17.44 -0.52
CA ARG A 128 -13.92 15.99 -0.38
C ARG A 128 -15.21 15.20 -0.54
N LEU A 129 -16.32 15.74 -0.02
CA LEU A 129 -17.65 15.13 -0.14
C LEU A 129 -18.36 15.52 -1.44
N GLN A 130 -17.73 16.33 -2.31
CA GLN A 130 -18.28 16.78 -3.60
C GLN A 130 -19.68 17.40 -3.46
N LEU A 131 -19.86 18.22 -2.42
CA LEU A 131 -21.14 18.83 -2.08
C LEU A 131 -21.34 20.18 -2.78
N GLY A 132 -22.57 20.44 -3.22
CA GLY A 132 -23.04 21.75 -3.68
C GLY A 132 -23.05 22.79 -2.56
N GLU A 133 -23.21 24.08 -2.88
CA GLU A 133 -23.02 25.19 -1.90
C GLU A 133 -23.97 25.13 -0.69
N ASP A 134 -25.22 24.74 -0.91
CA ASP A 134 -26.26 24.71 0.13
C ASP A 134 -26.39 23.35 0.84
N GLU A 135 -25.61 22.34 0.42
CA GLU A 135 -25.67 21.03 1.05
C GLU A 135 -25.02 21.04 2.43
N LEU A 136 -25.72 20.41 3.38
CA LEU A 136 -25.34 20.31 4.78
C LEU A 136 -24.69 18.96 5.09
N VAL A 137 -23.90 18.95 6.16
CA VAL A 137 -23.31 17.73 6.71
C VAL A 137 -23.80 17.48 8.13
N VAL A 138 -23.86 16.21 8.48
CA VAL A 138 -23.89 15.76 9.88
C VAL A 138 -22.45 15.54 10.30
N VAL A 139 -22.05 16.14 11.41
CA VAL A 139 -20.72 15.98 11.99
C VAL A 139 -20.84 15.32 13.34
N ARG A 140 -20.21 14.15 13.47
CA ARG A 140 -20.02 13.46 14.75
C ARG A 140 -18.61 13.76 15.25
N ARG A 141 -18.50 14.63 16.25
CA ARG A 141 -17.23 15.02 16.87
C ARG A 141 -16.97 14.11 18.06
N ARG A 142 -15.79 13.52 18.10
CA ARG A 142 -15.42 12.57 19.16
C ARG A 142 -14.09 12.94 19.77
N VAL A 143 -14.00 12.87 21.10
CA VAL A 143 -12.73 12.84 21.83
C VAL A 143 -12.63 11.46 22.47
N ARG A 144 -11.52 10.78 22.24
CA ARG A 144 -11.23 9.46 22.81
C ARG A 144 -10.26 9.63 23.96
N PHE A 145 -10.57 9.05 25.11
CA PHE A 145 -9.68 9.09 26.26
C PHE A 145 -9.10 7.70 26.53
N VAL A 146 -7.87 7.70 27.03
CA VAL A 146 -7.25 6.50 27.59
C VAL A 146 -6.58 6.86 28.90
N ASP A 147 -6.92 6.13 29.95
CA ASP A 147 -6.50 6.37 31.33
C ASP A 147 -6.78 7.84 31.75
N GLY A 148 -7.95 8.35 31.36
CA GLY A 148 -8.42 9.72 31.64
C GLY A 148 -7.76 10.85 30.82
N VAL A 149 -6.84 10.53 29.90
CA VAL A 149 -6.14 11.51 29.05
C VAL A 149 -6.79 11.54 27.66
N PRO A 150 -7.06 12.70 27.04
CA PRO A 150 -7.63 12.75 25.70
C PRO A 150 -6.59 12.34 24.65
N TYR A 151 -6.64 11.10 24.15
CA TYR A 151 -5.63 10.59 23.21
C TYR A 151 -5.77 11.21 21.83
N ASN A 152 -6.94 11.18 21.23
CA ASN A 152 -7.15 11.70 19.89
C ASN A 152 -8.57 12.26 19.70
N THR A 153 -8.74 13.08 18.67
CA THR A 153 -10.06 13.42 18.16
C THR A 153 -10.40 12.55 16.94
N ASN A 154 -11.70 12.39 16.68
CA ASN A 154 -12.23 11.78 15.48
C ASN A 154 -13.51 12.54 15.09
N ASP A 155 -13.41 13.39 14.08
CA ASP A 155 -14.54 14.19 13.61
C ASP A 155 -14.99 13.63 12.25
N SER A 156 -16.14 12.95 12.26
CA SER A 156 -16.70 12.25 11.08
C SER A 156 -17.83 13.07 10.46
N HIS A 157 -17.70 13.39 9.17
CA HIS A 157 -18.64 14.20 8.40
C HIS A 157 -19.35 13.34 7.36
N PHE A 158 -20.67 13.48 7.27
CA PHE A 158 -21.54 12.74 6.36
C PHE A 158 -22.48 13.71 5.65
N PRO A 159 -22.73 13.59 4.34
CA PRO A 159 -23.79 14.36 3.69
C PRO A 159 -25.14 14.09 4.37
N LEU A 160 -25.84 15.15 4.79
CA LEU A 160 -27.08 15.03 5.57
C LEU A 160 -28.14 14.20 4.85
N THR A 161 -28.24 14.36 3.53
CA THR A 161 -29.19 13.65 2.67
C THR A 161 -29.06 12.13 2.71
N LEU A 162 -27.86 11.61 3.00
CA LEU A 162 -27.60 10.16 3.04
C LEU A 162 -27.92 9.53 4.38
N VAL A 163 -27.74 10.28 5.48
CA VAL A 163 -27.77 9.72 6.84
C VAL A 163 -28.93 10.25 7.68
N GLN A 164 -29.77 11.12 7.13
CA GLN A 164 -31.00 11.57 7.77
C GLN A 164 -31.82 10.36 8.22
N ASN A 165 -32.33 10.42 9.47
CA ASN A 165 -33.10 9.35 10.11
C ASN A 165 -32.34 8.05 10.45
N SER A 166 -31.00 8.09 10.48
CA SER A 166 -30.17 6.96 10.92
C SER A 166 -29.60 7.14 12.34
N GLU A 167 -28.98 6.08 12.88
CA GLU A 167 -28.23 6.12 14.15
C GLU A 167 -27.08 7.15 14.14
N ILE A 168 -26.55 7.53 12.97
CA ILE A 168 -25.48 8.53 12.82
C ILE A 168 -25.91 9.91 13.37
N MET A 169 -27.22 10.20 13.37
CA MET A 169 -27.79 11.44 13.91
C MET A 169 -27.77 11.49 15.44
N ARG A 170 -27.43 10.41 16.14
CA ARG A 170 -27.49 10.30 17.60
C ARG A 170 -26.09 10.43 18.24
N PRO A 171 -26.00 11.08 19.42
CA PRO A 171 -24.74 11.22 20.15
C PRO A 171 -24.31 9.93 20.88
N ASP A 172 -25.02 8.83 20.70
CA ASP A 172 -24.68 7.54 21.30
C ASP A 172 -23.57 6.81 20.54
N ASP A 173 -22.97 5.82 21.19
CA ASP A 173 -22.06 4.93 20.49
C ASP A 173 -22.79 4.04 19.49
N ILE A 174 -22.17 3.90 18.31
CA ILE A 174 -22.64 3.01 17.26
C ILE A 174 -21.76 1.76 17.35
N ALA A 175 -22.20 0.78 18.14
CA ALA A 175 -21.41 -0.42 18.43
C ALA A 175 -20.95 -1.12 17.16
N ARG A 176 -21.84 -1.26 16.16
CA ARG A 176 -21.57 -1.83 14.83
C ARG A 176 -20.72 -0.95 13.88
N GLY A 177 -20.49 0.31 14.25
CA GLY A 177 -19.73 1.30 13.49
C GLY A 177 -20.56 2.01 12.41
N ALA A 178 -20.22 3.27 12.14
CA ALA A 178 -20.94 4.09 11.15
C ALA A 178 -20.87 3.52 9.72
N ASN A 179 -19.82 2.76 9.38
CA ASN A 179 -19.68 2.14 8.06
C ASN A 179 -20.74 1.06 7.82
N ALA A 180 -21.11 0.28 8.84
CA ALA A 180 -22.18 -0.71 8.74
C ALA A 180 -23.54 -0.03 8.55
N VAL A 181 -23.78 1.09 9.25
CA VAL A 181 -24.98 1.91 9.05
C VAL A 181 -25.05 2.42 7.61
N LEU A 182 -23.96 2.93 7.05
CA LEU A 182 -23.91 3.37 5.65
C LEU A 182 -24.19 2.24 4.66
N ALA A 183 -23.63 1.04 4.87
CA ALA A 183 -23.90 -0.11 4.02
C ALA A 183 -25.39 -0.49 4.00
N GLU A 184 -26.06 -0.51 5.17
CA GLU A 184 -27.50 -0.79 5.27
C GLU A 184 -28.38 0.28 4.61
N LEU A 185 -27.91 1.52 4.54
CA LEU A 185 -28.56 2.61 3.81
C LEU A 185 -28.29 2.55 2.29
N GLY A 186 -27.56 1.54 1.81
CA GLY A 186 -27.20 1.36 0.39
C GLY A 186 -25.95 2.13 -0.03
N TYR A 187 -25.12 2.57 0.91
CA TYR A 187 -23.92 3.36 0.70
C TYR A 187 -22.66 2.64 1.20
N GLU A 188 -22.52 1.36 0.81
CA GLU A 188 -21.36 0.55 1.16
C GLU A 188 -20.05 1.18 0.66
N GLN A 189 -19.09 1.38 1.57
CA GLN A 189 -17.78 1.92 1.23
C GLN A 189 -16.86 0.78 0.78
N VAL A 190 -16.44 0.80 -0.48
CA VAL A 190 -15.53 -0.22 -1.06
C VAL A 190 -14.12 0.30 -1.27
N ARG A 191 -13.94 1.63 -1.17
CA ARG A 191 -12.65 2.31 -1.32
C ARG A 191 -12.53 3.42 -0.31
N ALA A 192 -11.35 3.59 0.28
CA ALA A 192 -11.00 4.79 1.02
C ALA A 192 -9.75 5.46 0.45
N LEU A 193 -9.67 6.77 0.63
CA LEU A 193 -8.46 7.56 0.39
C LEU A 193 -8.00 8.13 1.73
N ASP A 194 -6.84 7.66 2.19
CA ASP A 194 -6.17 8.13 3.40
C ASP A 194 -5.09 9.16 3.05
N GLU A 195 -5.14 10.33 3.69
CA GLU A 195 -4.14 11.39 3.61
C GLU A 195 -3.65 11.73 5.00
N ILE A 196 -2.33 11.66 5.20
CA ILE A 196 -1.71 11.96 6.49
C ILE A 196 -0.73 13.11 6.30
N HIS A 197 -0.94 14.20 7.03
CA HIS A 197 0.01 15.32 7.10
C HIS A 197 0.34 15.64 8.55
N VAL A 198 1.56 16.15 8.79
CA VAL A 198 2.05 16.48 10.13
C VAL A 198 2.22 17.99 10.25
N ARG A 199 1.73 18.56 11.36
CA ARG A 199 1.82 20.00 11.65
C ARG A 199 1.74 20.27 13.15
N MET A 200 1.94 21.53 13.54
CA MET A 200 1.57 21.97 14.89
C MET A 200 0.03 21.97 15.05
N PRO A 201 -0.49 21.70 16.26
CA PRO A 201 -1.92 21.79 16.55
C PRO A 201 -2.42 23.23 16.43
N THR A 202 -3.67 23.38 16.04
CA THR A 202 -4.41 24.64 16.20
C THR A 202 -4.72 24.87 17.69
N PRO A 203 -5.06 26.11 18.12
CA PRO A 203 -5.45 26.37 19.51
C PRO A 203 -6.61 25.48 19.98
N ALA A 204 -7.65 25.33 19.17
CA ALA A 204 -8.81 24.48 19.50
C ALA A 204 -8.43 22.99 19.66
N GLU A 205 -7.49 22.49 18.86
CA GLU A 205 -6.99 21.11 19.01
C GLU A 205 -6.12 20.96 20.26
N ALA A 206 -5.26 21.95 20.54
CA ALA A 206 -4.43 21.95 21.73
C ALA A 206 -5.29 21.95 23.00
N ASP A 207 -6.38 22.71 23.01
CA ASP A 207 -7.33 22.75 24.12
C ASP A 207 -8.11 21.42 24.23
N ARG A 208 -8.71 20.94 23.13
CA ARG A 208 -9.48 19.68 23.10
C ARG A 208 -8.66 18.47 23.52
N LEU A 209 -7.38 18.44 23.16
CA LEU A 209 -6.46 17.32 23.45
C LEU A 209 -5.52 17.60 24.62
N GLN A 210 -5.69 18.72 25.32
CA GLN A 210 -4.86 19.15 26.46
C GLN A 210 -3.36 18.98 26.14
N LEU A 211 -2.93 19.52 25.00
CA LEU A 211 -1.58 19.33 24.49
C LEU A 211 -0.60 20.28 25.16
N GLY A 212 0.49 19.71 25.66
CA GLY A 212 1.65 20.50 26.06
C GLY A 212 2.38 21.08 24.84
N PRO A 213 3.22 22.10 25.06
CA PRO A 213 4.04 22.68 24.00
C PRO A 213 4.99 21.63 23.39
N GLY A 214 5.43 21.91 22.16
CA GLY A 214 6.33 21.03 21.41
C GLY A 214 5.71 19.73 20.92
N THR A 215 4.38 19.59 20.97
CA THR A 215 3.67 18.38 20.55
C THR A 215 3.07 18.56 19.16
N PRO A 216 3.71 18.09 18.07
CA PRO A 216 3.08 18.07 16.76
C PRO A 216 1.93 17.06 16.72
N VAL A 217 1.02 17.25 15.77
CA VAL A 217 -0.08 16.33 15.49
C VAL A 217 0.06 15.79 14.07
N ALA A 218 -0.19 14.50 13.92
CA ALA A 218 -0.50 13.91 12.62
C ALA A 218 -2.01 14.02 12.40
N VAL A 219 -2.40 14.62 11.29
CA VAL A 219 -3.80 14.73 10.88
C VAL A 219 -4.05 13.68 9.83
N HIS A 220 -4.90 12.71 10.17
CA HIS A 220 -5.32 11.65 9.26
C HIS A 220 -6.72 11.94 8.74
N LEU A 221 -6.78 12.27 7.45
CA LEU A 221 -8.00 12.46 6.69
C LEU A 221 -8.32 11.19 5.92
N CYS A 222 -9.50 10.63 6.13
CA CYS A 222 -9.97 9.44 5.41
C CYS A 222 -11.30 9.75 4.72
N THR A 223 -11.37 9.58 3.40
CA THR A 223 -12.63 9.73 2.65
C THR A 223 -13.04 8.39 2.06
N GLY A 224 -14.25 7.94 2.38
CA GLY A 224 -14.79 6.69 1.91
C GLY A 224 -15.72 6.88 0.72
N TYR A 225 -15.61 5.96 -0.23
CA TYR A 225 -16.31 5.97 -1.51
C TYR A 225 -17.05 4.65 -1.74
N THR A 226 -18.23 4.76 -2.33
CA THR A 226 -19.00 3.63 -2.87
C THR A 226 -18.38 3.12 -4.18
N GLU A 227 -18.91 2.00 -4.70
CA GLU A 227 -18.43 1.35 -5.92
C GLU A 227 -18.53 2.25 -7.16
N ASP A 228 -19.59 3.04 -7.27
CA ASP A 228 -19.80 4.06 -8.30
C ASP A 228 -18.95 5.34 -8.08
N GLY A 229 -18.10 5.37 -7.05
CA GLY A 229 -17.16 6.45 -6.79
C GLY A 229 -17.73 7.64 -6.03
N LYS A 230 -18.96 7.56 -5.50
CA LYS A 230 -19.57 8.63 -4.70
C LYS A 230 -18.94 8.72 -3.30
N PRO A 231 -18.48 9.90 -2.86
CA PRO A 231 -18.00 10.08 -1.50
C PRO A 231 -19.18 10.13 -0.51
N VAL A 232 -19.13 9.30 0.53
CA VAL A 232 -20.25 9.18 1.49
C VAL A 232 -19.87 9.58 2.91
N ARG A 233 -18.57 9.70 3.19
CA ARG A 233 -18.03 10.05 4.50
C ARG A 233 -16.64 10.64 4.36
N THR A 234 -16.32 11.63 5.17
CA THR A 234 -14.94 12.06 5.40
C THR A 234 -14.65 12.22 6.89
N VAL A 235 -13.56 11.63 7.36
CA VAL A 235 -13.15 11.61 8.76
C VAL A 235 -11.86 12.38 8.92
N MET A 236 -11.79 13.24 9.94
CA MET A 236 -10.56 13.90 10.36
C MET A 236 -10.17 13.38 11.74
N ASN A 237 -9.01 12.75 11.84
CA ASN A 237 -8.40 12.35 13.11
C ASN A 237 -7.22 13.26 13.40
N VAL A 238 -7.15 13.81 14.61
CA VAL A 238 -5.97 14.54 15.10
C VAL A 238 -5.26 13.64 16.10
N LEU A 239 -4.05 13.23 15.75
CA LEU A 239 -3.24 12.23 16.44
C LEU A 239 -1.97 12.88 17.02
N PRO A 240 -1.91 13.20 18.33
CA PRO A 240 -0.72 13.73 18.98
C PRO A 240 0.48 12.78 18.85
N GLY A 241 1.61 13.32 18.41
CA GLY A 241 2.82 12.55 18.13
C GLY A 241 3.51 11.96 19.37
N ASP A 242 3.17 12.41 20.57
CA ASP A 242 3.63 11.83 21.83
C ASP A 242 2.75 10.67 22.34
N ARG A 243 1.58 10.45 21.71
CA ARG A 243 0.58 9.45 22.11
C ARG A 243 0.31 8.38 21.04
N HIS A 244 0.78 8.56 19.81
CA HIS A 244 0.44 7.68 18.69
C HIS A 244 1.66 7.17 17.94
N VAL A 245 1.62 5.90 17.58
CA VAL A 245 2.42 5.32 16.51
C VAL A 245 1.46 4.91 15.39
N ILE A 246 1.63 5.51 14.21
CA ILE A 246 0.83 5.15 13.03
C ILE A 246 1.49 3.96 12.34
N THR A 247 0.80 2.84 12.30
CA THR A 247 1.29 1.59 11.70
C THR A 247 0.38 1.17 10.57
N TYR A 248 0.95 0.98 9.39
CA TYR A 248 0.29 0.35 8.27
C TYR A 248 1.14 -0.78 7.71
N GLU A 249 0.49 -1.89 7.41
CA GLU A 249 1.10 -3.00 6.69
C GLU A 249 0.67 -2.90 5.23
N ARG A 250 1.64 -3.00 4.31
CA ARG A 250 1.36 -3.03 2.88
C ARG A 250 1.78 -4.39 2.36
N SER A 251 0.81 -5.25 2.15
CA SER A 251 0.99 -6.42 1.30
C SER A 251 0.75 -6.00 -0.14
N ARG A 252 1.66 -6.34 -1.04
CA ARG A 252 1.31 -6.36 -2.46
C ARG A 252 0.36 -7.55 -2.65
N GLN A 253 -0.90 -7.28 -2.94
CA GLN A 253 -1.83 -8.32 -3.36
C GLN A 253 -1.24 -8.92 -4.64
N ARG A 254 -0.67 -10.14 -4.54
CA ARG A 254 -0.65 -11.03 -5.69
C ARG A 254 -2.12 -11.18 -6.07
N LEU A 255 -2.47 -10.91 -7.32
CA LEU A 255 -3.83 -11.14 -7.81
C LEU A 255 -4.32 -12.49 -7.27
N GLY A 256 -5.60 -12.54 -6.89
CA GLY A 256 -6.24 -13.74 -6.36
C GLY A 256 -5.97 -14.94 -7.28
N SER A 257 -5.72 -16.08 -6.65
CA SER A 257 -5.30 -17.33 -7.31
C SER A 257 -3.92 -17.24 -8.00
N GLU A 258 -3.12 -18.30 -7.90
CA GLU A 258 -1.93 -18.38 -8.75
C GLU A 258 -2.35 -18.20 -10.22
N PRO A 259 -1.67 -17.35 -11.01
CA PRO A 259 -2.00 -17.18 -12.41
C PRO A 259 -1.90 -18.55 -13.07
N THR A 260 -2.96 -18.97 -13.76
CA THR A 260 -2.94 -20.20 -14.55
C THR A 260 -2.69 -19.86 -16.00
N ILE A 261 -1.99 -20.72 -16.71
CA ILE A 261 -1.81 -20.62 -18.16
C ILE A 261 -2.48 -21.80 -18.85
N ARG A 262 -3.21 -21.54 -19.92
CA ARG A 262 -3.84 -22.56 -20.76
C ARG A 262 -3.58 -22.28 -22.23
N GLN A 263 -3.64 -23.32 -23.04
CA GLN A 263 -3.62 -23.17 -24.50
C GLN A 263 -4.90 -22.45 -24.93
N ALA A 264 -4.76 -21.54 -25.89
CA ALA A 264 -5.88 -20.83 -26.47
C ALA A 264 -6.54 -21.67 -27.58
N GLU A 265 -7.86 -21.59 -27.67
CA GLU A 265 -8.69 -22.27 -28.66
C GLU A 265 -9.19 -21.28 -29.72
N GLU A 266 -9.76 -21.76 -30.82
CA GLU A 266 -10.25 -20.89 -31.90
C GLU A 266 -11.29 -19.87 -31.40
N GLN A 267 -12.11 -20.25 -30.42
CA GLN A 267 -13.09 -19.38 -29.78
C GLN A 267 -12.48 -18.24 -28.95
N ASP A 268 -11.19 -18.31 -28.59
CA ASP A 268 -10.49 -17.25 -27.85
C ASP A 268 -9.96 -16.15 -28.77
N LEU A 269 -10.14 -16.24 -30.10
CA LEU A 269 -9.68 -15.22 -31.05
C LEU A 269 -10.10 -13.78 -30.65
N PRO A 270 -11.36 -13.51 -30.24
CA PRO A 270 -11.76 -12.18 -29.80
C PRO A 270 -10.98 -11.69 -28.58
N ILE A 271 -10.66 -12.57 -27.62
CA ILE A 271 -9.91 -12.24 -26.41
C ILE A 271 -8.47 -11.87 -26.76
N VAL A 272 -7.84 -12.63 -27.65
CA VAL A 272 -6.45 -12.38 -28.08
C VAL A 272 -6.36 -11.06 -28.86
N VAL A 273 -7.36 -10.78 -29.72
CA VAL A 273 -7.46 -9.52 -30.45
C VAL A 273 -7.67 -8.34 -29.49
N GLU A 274 -8.60 -8.45 -28.54
CA GLU A 274 -8.88 -7.40 -27.55
C GLU A 274 -7.64 -7.07 -26.69
N LEU A 275 -6.96 -8.09 -26.16
CA LEU A 275 -5.73 -7.89 -25.37
C LEU A 275 -4.65 -7.18 -26.20
N TRP A 276 -4.52 -7.55 -27.48
CA TRP A 276 -3.58 -6.92 -28.39
C TRP A 276 -3.94 -5.44 -28.67
N GLU A 277 -5.21 -5.15 -28.96
CA GLU A 277 -5.71 -3.80 -29.23
C GLU A 277 -5.54 -2.87 -28.03
N HIS A 278 -5.83 -3.37 -26.83
CA HIS A 278 -5.60 -2.64 -25.57
C HIS A 278 -4.12 -2.29 -25.39
N ALA A 279 -3.22 -3.23 -25.66
CA ALA A 279 -1.79 -2.99 -25.56
C ALA A 279 -1.27 -2.03 -26.65
N ALA A 280 -1.78 -2.14 -27.88
CA ALA A 280 -1.44 -1.23 -28.98
C ALA A 280 -1.93 0.21 -28.70
N SER A 281 -3.13 0.37 -28.14
CA SER A 281 -3.67 1.68 -27.73
C SER A 281 -2.81 2.35 -26.67
N TRP A 282 -2.37 1.58 -25.67
CA TRP A 282 -1.49 2.11 -24.64
C TRP A 282 -0.10 2.52 -25.17
N LEU A 283 0.45 1.76 -26.13
CA LEU A 283 1.72 2.12 -26.78
C LEU A 283 1.59 3.42 -27.58
N ARG A 284 0.44 3.64 -28.26
CA ARG A 284 0.12 4.90 -28.97
C ARG A 284 0.15 6.10 -28.04
N GLU A 285 -0.54 6.00 -26.91
CA GLU A 285 -0.66 7.10 -25.93
C GLU A 285 0.70 7.56 -25.38
N ARG A 286 1.72 6.70 -25.45
CA ARG A 286 3.08 7.00 -24.99
C ARG A 286 4.03 7.44 -26.10
N GLY A 287 3.54 7.59 -27.33
CA GLY A 287 4.37 7.90 -28.49
C GLY A 287 5.35 6.77 -28.85
N ILE A 288 5.09 5.54 -28.40
CA ILE A 288 5.90 4.37 -28.74
C ILE A 288 5.32 3.79 -30.02
N ASP A 289 6.03 3.96 -31.13
CA ASP A 289 5.69 3.37 -32.42
C ASP A 289 5.96 1.86 -32.39
N GLN A 290 5.11 1.12 -31.68
CA GLN A 290 5.06 -0.34 -31.63
C GLN A 290 3.58 -0.75 -31.76
N TRP A 291 3.30 -1.71 -32.65
CA TRP A 291 1.95 -2.24 -32.90
C TRP A 291 0.95 -1.22 -33.48
N GLN A 292 1.41 -0.33 -34.35
CA GLN A 292 0.59 0.66 -35.06
C GLN A 292 -0.01 0.13 -36.37
N TYR A 293 -0.58 -1.07 -36.33
CA TYR A 293 -1.24 -1.71 -37.48
C TYR A 293 -2.44 -2.53 -37.01
N ALA A 294 -3.36 -2.93 -37.90
CA ALA A 294 -4.46 -3.80 -37.48
C ALA A 294 -3.93 -5.19 -37.04
N PRO A 295 -4.49 -5.81 -35.99
CA PRO A 295 -4.10 -7.17 -35.61
C PRO A 295 -4.24 -8.09 -36.83
N ARG A 296 -3.17 -8.83 -37.14
CA ARG A 296 -3.17 -9.77 -38.28
C ARG A 296 -3.95 -11.02 -37.88
N GLU A 297 -5.26 -10.93 -37.91
CA GLU A 297 -6.17 -11.99 -37.45
C GLU A 297 -5.88 -13.35 -38.09
N ASP A 298 -5.55 -13.38 -39.39
CA ASP A 298 -5.19 -14.63 -40.08
C ASP A 298 -3.99 -15.34 -39.44
N ARG A 299 -2.98 -14.57 -38.98
CA ARG A 299 -1.80 -15.12 -38.28
C ARG A 299 -2.16 -15.54 -36.87
N ILE A 300 -3.03 -14.81 -36.18
CA ILE A 300 -3.50 -15.18 -34.84
C ILE A 300 -4.30 -16.50 -34.93
N ARG A 301 -5.21 -16.61 -35.90
CA ARG A 301 -5.99 -17.83 -36.17
C ARG A 301 -5.09 -19.01 -36.50
N ALA A 302 -4.06 -18.82 -37.31
CA ALA A 302 -3.08 -19.88 -37.60
C ALA A 302 -2.37 -20.37 -36.33
N ASN A 303 -1.91 -19.46 -35.46
CA ASN A 303 -1.26 -19.82 -34.19
C ASN A 303 -2.21 -20.51 -33.21
N LEU A 304 -3.50 -20.12 -33.20
CA LEU A 304 -4.54 -20.79 -32.41
C LEU A 304 -4.77 -22.22 -32.91
N ALA A 305 -4.92 -22.40 -34.23
CA ALA A 305 -5.09 -23.71 -34.84
C ALA A 305 -3.87 -24.63 -34.64
N ALA A 306 -2.66 -24.07 -34.64
CA ALA A 306 -1.41 -24.78 -34.38
C ALA A 306 -1.18 -25.09 -32.88
N GLY A 307 -1.97 -24.50 -31.98
CA GLY A 307 -1.80 -24.68 -30.53
C GLY A 307 -0.59 -23.96 -29.93
N GLU A 308 -0.14 -22.90 -30.60
CA GLU A 308 1.06 -22.14 -30.25
C GLU A 308 0.74 -20.92 -29.37
N CYS A 309 -0.52 -20.50 -29.32
CA CYS A 309 -0.99 -19.39 -28.50
C CYS A 309 -1.48 -19.84 -27.13
N TRP A 310 -1.11 -19.11 -26.08
CA TRP A 310 -1.45 -19.39 -24.69
C TRP A 310 -2.02 -18.15 -24.01
N ILE A 311 -3.02 -18.36 -23.17
CA ILE A 311 -3.69 -17.33 -22.38
C ILE A 311 -3.37 -17.55 -20.91
N VAL A 312 -2.97 -16.47 -20.24
CA VAL A 312 -2.86 -16.41 -18.79
C VAL A 312 -4.15 -15.84 -18.22
N GLU A 313 -4.72 -16.58 -17.29
CA GLU A 313 -5.93 -16.22 -16.56
C GLU A 313 -5.62 -15.96 -15.10
N VAL A 314 -6.31 -14.96 -14.55
CA VAL A 314 -6.40 -14.69 -13.11
C VAL A 314 -7.86 -14.71 -12.74
N ASP A 315 -8.24 -15.52 -11.75
CA ASP A 315 -9.65 -15.69 -11.36
C ASP A 315 -10.58 -15.96 -12.55
N ARG A 316 -10.11 -16.76 -13.53
CA ARG A 316 -10.77 -17.08 -14.83
C ARG A 316 -10.93 -15.90 -15.80
N THR A 317 -10.31 -14.76 -15.51
CA THR A 317 -10.27 -13.60 -16.41
C THR A 317 -8.98 -13.63 -17.24
N PRO A 318 -9.05 -13.61 -18.58
CA PRO A 318 -7.88 -13.46 -19.44
C PRO A 318 -7.18 -12.12 -19.22
N VAL A 319 -5.88 -12.17 -18.91
CA VAL A 319 -5.09 -10.98 -18.56
C VAL A 319 -3.77 -10.88 -19.31
N ALA A 320 -3.32 -11.94 -19.97
CA ALA A 320 -2.11 -11.90 -20.80
C ALA A 320 -2.12 -13.01 -21.86
N THR A 321 -1.35 -12.83 -22.92
CA THR A 321 -1.11 -13.84 -23.95
C THR A 321 0.37 -14.01 -24.23
N ILE A 322 0.78 -15.21 -24.61
CA ILE A 322 2.12 -15.51 -25.13
C ILE A 322 1.98 -16.51 -26.28
N THR A 323 2.68 -16.28 -27.39
CA THR A 323 2.83 -17.29 -28.46
C THR A 323 4.19 -17.93 -28.32
N VAL A 324 4.25 -19.26 -28.37
CA VAL A 324 5.50 -20.03 -28.32
C VAL A 324 5.46 -21.13 -29.37
N ASP A 325 6.40 -21.09 -30.31
CA ASP A 325 6.52 -22.04 -31.42
C ASP A 325 7.97 -22.48 -31.66
N GLY A 326 8.17 -23.42 -32.59
CA GLY A 326 9.49 -23.92 -32.99
C GLY A 326 10.05 -23.26 -34.26
N HIS A 327 9.42 -22.21 -34.77
CA HIS A 327 9.75 -21.63 -36.06
C HIS A 327 10.65 -20.40 -35.92
N ALA A 328 11.86 -20.50 -36.47
CA ALA A 328 12.77 -19.37 -36.57
C ALA A 328 12.34 -18.45 -37.73
N ASP A 329 12.03 -17.18 -37.43
CA ASP A 329 11.76 -16.19 -38.47
C ASP A 329 13.03 -15.97 -39.31
N GLY A 330 12.99 -16.37 -40.58
CA GLY A 330 14.13 -16.31 -41.51
C GLY A 330 14.60 -14.91 -41.84
N ASP A 331 13.80 -13.87 -41.56
CA ASP A 331 14.22 -12.47 -41.66
C ASP A 331 15.23 -12.11 -40.55
N PHE A 332 15.27 -12.90 -39.46
CA PHE A 332 16.01 -12.58 -38.24
C PHE A 332 17.08 -13.61 -37.90
N TRP A 333 16.78 -14.91 -38.03
CA TRP A 333 17.64 -16.01 -37.61
C TRP A 333 18.27 -16.68 -38.82
N SER A 334 19.57 -16.98 -38.77
CA SER A 334 20.26 -17.65 -39.88
C SER A 334 19.80 -19.11 -40.00
N PRO A 335 19.99 -19.77 -41.16
CA PRO A 335 19.71 -21.20 -41.30
C PRO A 335 20.43 -22.08 -40.26
N ASP A 336 21.68 -21.73 -39.91
CA ASP A 336 22.45 -22.45 -38.89
C ASP A 336 21.83 -22.30 -37.49
N GLU A 337 21.37 -21.09 -37.16
CA GLU A 337 20.69 -20.84 -35.88
C GLU A 337 19.30 -21.47 -35.84
N ALA A 338 18.59 -21.47 -36.97
CA ALA A 338 17.29 -22.14 -37.11
C ALA A 338 17.39 -23.66 -36.94
N ALA A 339 18.55 -24.25 -37.25
CA ALA A 339 18.85 -25.66 -37.02
C ALA A 339 19.13 -26.00 -35.55
N GLU A 340 19.43 -25.00 -34.70
CA GLU A 340 19.58 -25.23 -33.26
C GLU A 340 18.25 -25.55 -32.59
N ALA A 341 18.29 -26.40 -31.56
CA ALA A 341 17.10 -26.75 -30.79
C ALA A 341 16.63 -25.54 -29.95
N ALA A 342 15.66 -24.78 -30.46
CA ALA A 342 15.09 -23.63 -29.77
C ALA A 342 13.54 -23.62 -29.79
N LEU A 343 12.95 -22.90 -28.83
CA LEU A 343 11.60 -22.32 -28.97
C LEU A 343 11.70 -20.80 -29.12
N TYR A 344 10.74 -20.22 -29.83
CA TYR A 344 10.66 -18.79 -30.09
C TYR A 344 9.41 -18.19 -29.45
N VAL A 345 9.59 -17.09 -28.71
CA VAL A 345 8.50 -16.34 -28.07
C VAL A 345 8.10 -15.17 -28.94
N HIS A 346 6.81 -15.08 -29.24
CA HIS A 346 6.24 -13.99 -30.01
C HIS A 346 4.98 -13.44 -29.33
N ARG A 347 4.60 -12.21 -29.69
CA ARG A 347 3.30 -11.59 -29.36
C ARG A 347 2.91 -11.75 -27.89
N MET A 348 3.87 -11.45 -27.01
CA MET A 348 3.64 -11.45 -25.57
C MET A 348 2.94 -10.15 -25.17
N VAL A 349 1.74 -10.26 -24.59
CA VAL A 349 0.89 -9.14 -24.17
C VAL A 349 0.50 -9.32 -22.71
N VAL A 350 0.52 -8.25 -21.93
CA VAL A 350 0.01 -8.24 -20.54
C VAL A 350 -0.92 -7.04 -20.38
N ARG A 351 -2.14 -7.28 -19.91
CA ARG A 351 -3.14 -6.24 -19.64
C ARG A 351 -2.60 -5.26 -18.58
N ARG A 352 -2.85 -3.97 -18.78
CA ARG A 352 -2.15 -2.94 -18.00
C ARG A 352 -2.65 -2.79 -16.57
N ASP A 353 -3.93 -3.04 -16.34
CA ASP A 353 -4.57 -3.06 -15.02
C ASP A 353 -3.99 -4.15 -14.08
N VAL A 354 -3.35 -5.18 -14.65
CA VAL A 354 -2.58 -6.20 -13.91
C VAL A 354 -1.07 -5.98 -13.96
N ALA A 355 -0.61 -4.83 -14.45
CA ALA A 355 0.81 -4.57 -14.59
C ALA A 355 1.53 -4.45 -13.24
N GLY A 356 2.81 -4.82 -13.26
CA GLY A 356 3.66 -4.84 -12.07
C GLY A 356 3.73 -6.20 -11.38
N LEU A 357 2.78 -7.11 -11.63
CA LEU A 357 2.78 -8.47 -11.07
C LEU A 357 3.84 -9.41 -11.64
N ASP A 358 4.73 -8.86 -12.48
CA ASP A 358 5.80 -9.58 -13.15
C ASP A 358 5.33 -10.78 -14.00
N LEU A 359 4.06 -10.76 -14.44
CA LEU A 359 3.46 -11.78 -15.31
C LEU A 359 4.26 -12.00 -16.58
N GLY A 360 4.85 -10.94 -17.14
CA GLY A 360 5.77 -11.07 -18.27
C GLY A 360 7.02 -11.89 -17.96
N SER A 361 7.59 -11.79 -16.75
CA SER A 361 8.70 -12.65 -16.34
C SER A 361 8.23 -14.09 -16.12
N ALA A 362 7.06 -14.24 -15.48
CA ALA A 362 6.48 -15.54 -15.18
C ALA A 362 6.15 -16.33 -16.48
N MET A 363 5.58 -15.67 -17.48
CA MET A 363 5.32 -16.25 -18.81
C MET A 363 6.60 -16.65 -19.53
N LEU A 364 7.65 -15.84 -19.46
CA LEU A 364 8.95 -16.20 -20.01
C LEU A 364 9.45 -17.47 -19.30
N ASP A 365 9.53 -17.48 -17.98
CA ASP A 365 9.98 -18.64 -17.18
C ASP A 365 9.21 -19.92 -17.50
N TRP A 366 7.89 -19.82 -17.66
CA TRP A 366 7.06 -20.90 -18.18
C TRP A 366 7.51 -21.37 -19.58
N ALA A 367 7.74 -20.45 -20.52
CA ALA A 367 8.23 -20.79 -21.86
C ALA A 367 9.65 -21.42 -21.82
N SER A 368 10.51 -21.02 -20.87
CA SER A 368 11.82 -21.66 -20.64
C SER A 368 11.67 -23.11 -20.26
N LYS A 369 10.78 -23.36 -19.29
CA LYS A 369 10.54 -24.70 -18.79
C LYS A 369 9.98 -25.57 -19.90
N ARG A 370 9.01 -25.05 -20.66
CA ARG A 370 8.47 -25.73 -21.84
C ARG A 370 9.55 -26.04 -22.89
N ALA A 371 10.47 -25.12 -23.16
CA ALA A 371 11.59 -25.36 -24.06
C ALA A 371 12.46 -26.53 -23.57
N ALA A 372 12.79 -26.56 -22.27
CA ALA A 372 13.57 -27.65 -21.68
C ALA A 372 12.82 -28.99 -21.70
N ASP A 373 11.53 -28.98 -21.36
CA ASP A 373 10.67 -30.18 -21.38
C ASP A 373 10.54 -30.76 -22.80
N GLN A 374 10.72 -29.93 -23.85
CA GLN A 374 10.77 -30.34 -25.26
C GLN A 374 12.19 -30.65 -25.77
N GLY A 375 13.18 -30.74 -24.89
CA GLY A 375 14.56 -31.04 -25.24
C GLY A 375 15.27 -29.93 -26.05
N LYS A 376 14.78 -28.69 -25.95
CA LYS A 376 15.42 -27.54 -26.59
C LYS A 376 16.58 -27.02 -25.74
N THR A 377 17.58 -26.46 -26.40
CA THR A 377 18.73 -25.79 -25.80
C THR A 377 18.42 -24.34 -25.46
N TRP A 378 17.62 -23.67 -26.30
CA TRP A 378 17.40 -22.23 -26.20
C TRP A 378 15.92 -21.84 -26.12
N LEU A 379 15.66 -20.77 -25.39
CA LEU A 379 14.48 -19.93 -25.58
C LEU A 379 14.93 -18.62 -26.23
N ARG A 380 14.34 -18.29 -27.37
CA ARG A 380 14.71 -17.14 -28.21
C ARG A 380 13.53 -16.19 -28.39
N LEU A 381 13.83 -14.92 -28.63
CA LEU A 381 12.83 -13.92 -28.98
C LEU A 381 13.44 -12.77 -29.78
N ASP A 382 12.59 -12.07 -30.51
CA ASP A 382 12.89 -10.80 -31.15
C ASP A 382 12.11 -9.66 -30.46
N ALA A 383 12.79 -8.53 -30.27
CA ALA A 383 12.23 -7.33 -29.68
C ALA A 383 12.36 -6.13 -30.62
N TRP A 384 11.54 -5.10 -30.36
CA TRP A 384 11.56 -3.86 -31.12
C TRP A 384 12.94 -3.19 -31.07
N ARG A 385 13.51 -2.85 -32.24
CA ARG A 385 14.91 -2.41 -32.33
C ARG A 385 15.19 -1.16 -31.50
N SER A 386 14.29 -0.19 -31.50
CA SER A 386 14.46 1.13 -30.84
C SER A 386 13.98 1.18 -29.39
N ASN A 387 13.50 0.08 -28.81
CA ASN A 387 12.96 0.07 -27.45
C ASN A 387 14.03 -0.39 -26.44
N ASP A 388 14.85 0.55 -25.96
CA ASP A 388 15.90 0.26 -24.97
C ASP A 388 15.34 -0.28 -23.65
N GLY A 389 14.12 0.11 -23.28
CA GLY A 389 13.42 -0.43 -22.11
C GLY A 389 13.16 -1.93 -22.21
N LEU A 390 12.79 -2.44 -23.40
CA LEU A 390 12.64 -3.88 -23.64
C LEU A 390 13.97 -4.61 -23.60
N ARG A 391 15.05 -4.00 -24.10
CA ARG A 391 16.39 -4.59 -24.02
C ARG A 391 16.82 -4.80 -22.57
N THR A 392 16.71 -3.76 -21.74
CA THR A 392 16.98 -3.87 -20.30
C THR A 392 16.04 -4.87 -19.62
N TYR A 393 14.76 -4.89 -20.01
CA TYR A 393 13.78 -5.83 -19.46
C TYR A 393 14.17 -7.30 -19.68
N TYR A 394 14.60 -7.67 -20.89
CA TYR A 394 15.01 -9.04 -21.23
C TYR A 394 16.37 -9.40 -20.64
N SER A 395 17.36 -8.49 -20.68
CA SER A 395 18.67 -8.73 -20.07
C SER A 395 18.57 -9.01 -18.58
N ASN A 396 17.73 -8.24 -17.86
CA ASN A 396 17.46 -8.48 -16.44
C ASN A 396 16.71 -9.80 -16.16
N ARG A 397 16.23 -10.50 -17.21
CA ARG A 397 15.49 -11.78 -17.13
C ARG A 397 16.28 -12.97 -17.67
N GLY A 398 17.60 -12.82 -17.71
CA GLY A 398 18.53 -13.90 -18.06
C GLY A 398 18.69 -14.12 -19.55
N PHE A 399 18.18 -13.22 -20.40
CA PHE A 399 18.47 -13.24 -21.83
C PHE A 399 19.77 -12.51 -22.14
N THR A 400 20.57 -13.13 -22.99
CA THR A 400 21.73 -12.51 -23.63
C THR A 400 21.29 -11.91 -24.96
N HIS A 401 21.66 -10.66 -25.20
CA HIS A 401 21.49 -10.03 -26.53
C HIS A 401 22.45 -10.70 -27.52
N VAL A 402 21.92 -11.22 -28.63
CA VAL A 402 22.70 -11.91 -29.66
C VAL A 402 23.20 -10.91 -30.69
N ARG A 403 22.28 -10.18 -31.33
CA ARG A 403 22.56 -9.12 -32.30
C ARG A 403 21.30 -8.30 -32.57
N THR A 404 21.46 -7.23 -33.34
CA THR A 404 20.33 -6.47 -33.90
C THR A 404 20.35 -6.59 -35.42
N VAL A 405 19.24 -7.05 -36.02
CA VAL A 405 19.08 -7.25 -37.47
C VAL A 405 18.07 -6.26 -38.04
N GLU A 406 18.41 -5.66 -39.18
CA GLU A 406 17.50 -4.83 -39.95
C GLU A 406 16.85 -5.68 -41.06
N ALA A 407 15.54 -5.82 -41.00
CA ALA A 407 14.73 -6.43 -42.05
C ALA A 407 13.78 -5.38 -42.62
N GLU A 408 13.67 -5.34 -43.95
CA GLU A 408 12.87 -4.34 -44.66
C GLU A 408 11.39 -4.42 -44.24
N GLY A 409 10.79 -3.28 -43.88
CA GLY A 409 9.41 -3.21 -43.41
C GLY A 409 9.13 -3.84 -42.04
N ARG A 410 10.16 -4.27 -41.30
CA ARG A 410 10.04 -4.86 -39.96
C ARG A 410 10.75 -3.99 -38.93
N SER A 411 10.04 -3.51 -37.90
CA SER A 411 10.65 -2.73 -36.81
C SER A 411 11.18 -3.58 -35.64
N SER A 412 10.84 -4.87 -35.60
CA SER A 412 11.48 -5.85 -34.72
C SER A 412 12.86 -6.25 -35.26
N GLY A 413 13.75 -6.72 -34.40
CA GLY A 413 15.06 -7.23 -34.82
C GLY A 413 16.17 -7.20 -33.76
N ALA A 414 15.90 -6.76 -32.53
CA ALA A 414 16.84 -6.99 -31.43
C ALA A 414 16.65 -8.41 -30.90
N LEU A 415 17.62 -9.30 -31.17
CA LEU A 415 17.51 -10.73 -30.91
C LEU A 415 18.10 -11.09 -29.56
N PHE A 416 17.38 -11.93 -28.83
CA PHE A 416 17.73 -12.35 -27.48
C PHE A 416 17.62 -13.86 -27.36
N GLN A 417 18.51 -14.46 -26.57
CA GLN A 417 18.43 -15.88 -26.24
C GLN A 417 18.75 -16.12 -24.76
N ARG A 418 18.12 -17.14 -24.17
CA ARG A 418 18.55 -17.68 -22.87
C ARG A 418 18.54 -19.21 -22.87
N PRO A 419 19.34 -19.85 -22.01
CA PRO A 419 19.30 -21.31 -21.87
C PRO A 419 17.89 -21.76 -21.49
N ALA A 420 17.40 -22.79 -22.18
CA ALA A 420 16.16 -23.45 -21.81
C ALA A 420 16.24 -23.98 -20.37
N GLY A 421 15.13 -23.92 -19.64
CA GLY A 421 15.07 -24.30 -18.22
C GLY A 421 15.59 -23.25 -17.23
N HIS A 422 16.18 -22.14 -17.70
CA HIS A 422 16.52 -21.01 -16.82
C HIS A 422 15.26 -20.31 -16.33
N VAL A 423 15.09 -20.20 -15.00
CA VAL A 423 13.95 -19.56 -14.32
C VAL A 423 14.43 -18.69 -13.15
N ARG A 424 13.68 -17.62 -12.84
CA ARG A 424 13.98 -16.67 -11.75
C ARG A 424 13.05 -16.81 -10.54
N GLY A 425 11.87 -17.41 -10.72
CA GLY A 425 10.90 -17.71 -9.65
C GLY A 425 9.55 -18.14 -10.23
N VAL A 426 8.92 -19.17 -9.63
CA VAL A 426 7.77 -19.99 -10.11
C VAL A 426 6.84 -19.29 -11.12
N GLY A 427 6.81 -19.81 -12.36
CA GLY A 427 5.91 -19.36 -13.43
C GLY A 427 4.46 -19.86 -13.24
N PRO A 428 3.49 -19.38 -14.04
CA PRO A 428 2.08 -19.78 -13.93
C PRO A 428 1.91 -21.29 -14.12
N GLU A 429 1.05 -21.90 -13.32
CA GLU A 429 0.73 -23.33 -13.44
C GLU A 429 -0.11 -23.60 -14.69
N VAL A 430 0.18 -24.70 -15.39
CA VAL A 430 -0.61 -25.11 -16.55
C VAL A 430 -1.93 -25.71 -16.08
N ARG A 431 -3.06 -25.16 -16.54
CA ARG A 431 -4.36 -25.79 -16.33
C ARG A 431 -4.45 -27.01 -17.25
N GLY A 432 -4.29 -28.21 -16.68
CA GLY A 432 -4.36 -29.46 -17.45
C GLY A 432 -5.72 -29.63 -18.13
N ALA A 433 -5.69 -30.04 -19.40
CA ALA A 433 -6.89 -30.49 -20.11
C ALA A 433 -7.37 -31.81 -19.46
N GLY A 434 -8.40 -31.74 -18.63
CA GLY A 434 -8.96 -32.88 -17.90
C GLY A 434 -8.99 -32.61 -16.40
N GLY A 435 -10.19 -32.40 -15.87
CA GLY A 435 -10.40 -32.13 -14.46
C GLY A 435 -9.94 -33.27 -13.56
N GLN A 436 -9.12 -32.94 -12.57
CA GLN A 436 -9.26 -33.37 -11.17
C GLN A 436 -8.24 -32.57 -10.35
N THR A 437 -8.75 -31.74 -9.44
CA THR A 437 -7.96 -31.02 -8.44
C THR A 437 -7.15 -32.01 -7.62
N ARG A 438 -5.87 -31.69 -7.40
CA ARG A 438 -4.88 -32.47 -6.64
C ARG A 438 -5.15 -32.55 -5.12
N ASP A 439 -6.40 -32.37 -4.69
CA ASP A 439 -6.82 -32.33 -3.28
C ASP A 439 -7.43 -33.65 -2.75
N GLN A 440 -7.34 -34.74 -3.51
CA GLN A 440 -7.76 -36.07 -3.06
C GLN A 440 -6.64 -37.11 -3.02
N VAL A 441 -5.43 -36.75 -2.58
CA VAL A 441 -4.43 -37.75 -2.14
C VAL A 441 -3.63 -37.21 -0.94
N SER A 442 -4.30 -36.92 0.19
CA SER A 442 -3.62 -36.77 1.49
C SER A 442 -4.49 -37.06 2.71
N ARG A 443 -5.72 -37.55 2.54
CA ARG A 443 -6.55 -38.06 3.67
C ARG A 443 -6.74 -39.57 3.56
N ALA A 444 -5.63 -40.30 3.46
CA ALA A 444 -5.64 -41.76 3.55
C ALA A 444 -4.29 -42.27 4.07
N SER A 445 -3.90 -41.77 5.25
CA SER A 445 -2.93 -42.45 6.11
C SER A 445 -3.08 -41.89 7.52
N GLY A 446 -4.02 -42.48 8.28
CA GLY A 446 -3.82 -42.61 9.72
C GLY A 446 -2.45 -43.25 9.95
N ILE A 447 -1.70 -42.88 10.99
CA ILE A 447 -1.96 -43.25 12.37
C ILE A 447 -0.99 -42.40 13.19
N TRP A 448 -1.48 -41.54 14.10
CA TRP A 448 -0.67 -41.05 15.22
C TRP A 448 -1.07 -41.84 16.45
N ALA A 449 -0.25 -42.82 16.80
CA ALA A 449 -0.30 -43.47 18.10
C ALA A 449 0.30 -42.53 19.16
N HIS A 450 -0.46 -42.29 20.22
CA HIS A 450 0.07 -41.92 21.54
C HIS A 450 1.19 -42.90 21.93
N THR A 451 2.21 -42.56 22.72
CA THR A 451 2.18 -42.20 24.16
C THR A 451 3.63 -41.84 24.61
N PRO A 452 3.97 -41.56 25.89
CA PRO A 452 4.58 -40.30 26.32
C PRO A 452 5.99 -40.43 26.94
N ARG A 453 6.70 -39.30 27.05
CA ARG A 453 7.35 -38.82 28.29
C ARG A 453 7.98 -37.44 28.07
#